data_AF-A0A6V7K2F0-F1
#
_entry.id   AF-A0A6V7K2F0-F1
#
_cell.length_a   1.000
_cell.length_b   1.000
_cell.length_c   1.000
_cell.angle_alpha   90.00
_cell.angle_beta   90.00
_cell.angle_gamma   90.00
#
_symmetry.space_group_name_H-M   'P 1'
#
loop_
_entity.id
_entity.type
_entity.pdbx_description
1 polymer ?
#
loop_
_entity_poly.entity_id
_entity_poly.type
_entity_poly.pdbx_seq_one_letter_code
_entity_poly.pdbx_strand_id
1 'polypeptide(L)'
;FADLTSAHNMVTKIASKYVYSVFVSFPNFEERFKAYHQVPLRPLVAVLIDDMVDMKKFRAIAGKLNMAYPVWFLIFTGSNDNESCEVCQNPVGNPFNLKLNSRFLVFCCNATVIEEWWSKDRLITSRKPYGRLEAGRSRIKWLSKKSTIARRAELGSELSVVIVN
;
A
#
# COMPACT_ATOMS: atom_id res chain seq x y z
N PHE A 1 -14.05 8.96 -8.66
CA PHE A 1 -14.99 8.08 -7.93
C PHE A 1 -14.73 6.60 -8.18
N ALA A 2 -14.54 6.16 -9.42
CA ALA A 2 -14.25 4.74 -9.74
C ALA A 2 -12.99 4.21 -9.03
N ASP A 3 -11.94 5.03 -8.95
CA ASP A 3 -10.66 4.64 -8.33
C ASP A 3 -10.77 4.53 -6.80
N LEU A 4 -11.56 5.40 -6.17
CA LEU A 4 -11.83 5.36 -4.74
C LEU A 4 -12.60 4.10 -4.34
N THR A 5 -13.63 3.75 -5.10
CA THR A 5 -14.40 2.52 -4.90
C THR A 5 -13.51 1.29 -5.12
N SER A 6 -12.65 1.33 -6.13
CA SER A 6 -11.69 0.24 -6.43
C SER A 6 -10.66 0.08 -5.31
N ALA A 7 -10.10 1.19 -4.83
CA ALA A 7 -9.18 1.24 -3.71
C ALA A 7 -9.81 0.70 -2.44
N HIS A 8 -11.00 1.18 -2.07
CA HIS A 8 -11.73 0.71 -0.90
C HIS A 8 -12.00 -0.80 -0.99
N ASN A 9 -12.50 -1.28 -2.13
CA ASN A 9 -12.74 -2.70 -2.32
C ASN A 9 -11.46 -3.53 -2.21
N MET A 10 -10.33 -3.01 -2.70
CA MET A 10 -9.05 -3.70 -2.63
C MET A 10 -8.50 -3.73 -1.21
N VAL A 11 -8.57 -2.60 -0.51
CA VAL A 11 -8.22 -2.46 0.89
C VAL A 11 -9.05 -3.39 1.75
N THR A 12 -10.37 -3.43 1.60
CA THR A 12 -11.27 -4.32 2.34
C THR A 12 -11.01 -5.80 2.06
N LYS A 13 -10.51 -6.16 0.86
CA LYS A 13 -10.11 -7.55 0.54
C LYS A 13 -8.77 -7.94 1.17
N ILE A 14 -7.84 -6.98 1.28
CA ILE A 14 -6.53 -7.19 1.90
C ILE A 14 -6.67 -7.20 3.42
N ALA A 15 -7.45 -6.26 3.93
CA ALA A 15 -7.87 -6.17 5.32
C ALA A 15 -8.94 -7.23 5.64
N SER A 16 -9.41 -7.23 6.89
CA SER A 16 -10.59 -8.01 7.25
C SER A 16 -11.85 -7.36 6.67
N LYS A 17 -12.86 -8.16 6.32
CA LYS A 17 -14.14 -7.76 5.69
C LYS A 17 -14.98 -6.75 6.52
N TYR A 18 -14.50 -6.37 7.71
CA TYR A 18 -15.19 -5.50 8.68
C TYR A 18 -14.30 -4.34 9.18
N VAL A 19 -13.31 -3.92 8.38
CA VAL A 19 -12.37 -2.85 8.77
C VAL A 19 -12.94 -1.48 8.40
N TYR A 20 -12.90 -0.56 9.37
CA TYR A 20 -13.28 0.83 9.13
C TYR A 20 -12.27 1.48 8.19
N SER A 21 -12.77 2.04 7.08
CA SER A 21 -11.94 2.75 6.09
C SER A 21 -12.28 4.23 6.12
N VAL A 22 -11.28 5.09 6.23
CA VAL A 22 -11.46 6.54 6.12
C VAL A 22 -10.65 7.09 4.95
N PHE A 23 -11.26 7.98 4.18
CA PHE A 23 -10.56 8.71 3.12
C PHE A 23 -10.03 10.02 3.68
N VAL A 24 -8.77 10.33 3.43
CA VAL A 24 -8.13 11.59 3.85
C VAL A 24 -7.24 12.11 2.74
N SER A 25 -7.11 13.43 2.67
CA SER A 25 -6.08 14.06 1.85
C SER A 25 -4.69 13.84 2.47
N PHE A 26 -3.64 13.98 1.65
CA PHE A 26 -2.26 13.89 2.13
C PHE A 26 -1.94 14.82 3.32
N PRO A 27 -2.30 16.13 3.32
CA PRO A 27 -2.03 17.01 4.46
C PRO A 27 -2.71 16.53 5.75
N ASN A 28 -3.97 16.10 5.67
CA ASN A 28 -4.73 15.61 6.81
C ASN A 28 -4.17 14.28 7.34
N PHE A 29 -3.60 13.45 6.46
CA PHE A 29 -2.93 12.22 6.87
C PHE A 29 -1.69 12.51 7.71
N GLU A 30 -0.84 13.45 7.29
CA GLU A 30 0.41 13.77 8.01
C GLU A 30 0.13 14.23 9.45
N GLU A 31 -0.91 15.03 9.65
CA GLU A 31 -1.36 15.45 10.98
C GLU A 31 -1.84 14.25 11.83
N ARG A 32 -2.72 13.42 11.26
CA ARG A 32 -3.29 12.24 11.95
C ARG A 32 -2.27 11.15 12.24
N PHE A 33 -1.23 11.04 11.42
CA PHE A 33 -0.19 10.03 11.57
C PHE A 33 0.52 10.12 12.92
N LYS A 34 0.69 11.34 13.46
CA LYS A 34 1.23 11.55 14.81
C LYS A 34 0.36 10.92 15.89
N ALA A 35 -0.96 11.01 15.75
CA ALA A 35 -1.91 10.38 16.68
C ALA A 35 -1.91 8.85 16.53
N TYR A 36 -1.82 8.33 15.31
CA TYR A 36 -1.81 6.88 15.09
C TYR A 36 -0.62 6.19 15.74
N HIS A 37 0.53 6.84 15.84
CA HIS A 37 1.70 6.30 16.55
C HIS A 37 1.47 6.02 18.04
N GLN A 38 0.45 6.62 18.65
CA GLN A 38 0.15 6.46 20.08
C GLN A 38 -0.83 5.32 20.37
N VAL A 39 -1.42 4.73 19.33
CA VAL A 39 -2.37 3.61 19.44
C VAL A 39 -1.60 2.30 19.28
N PRO A 40 -1.92 1.22 20.03
CA PRO A 40 -1.23 -0.07 19.88
C PRO A 40 -1.59 -0.83 18.59
N LEU A 41 -2.46 -0.26 17.75
CA LEU A 41 -3.00 -0.89 16.55
C LEU A 41 -2.27 -0.41 15.30
N ARG A 42 -1.67 -1.35 14.56
CA ARG A 42 -1.00 -1.07 13.29
C ARG A 42 -2.03 -0.83 12.18
N PRO A 43 -2.17 0.40 11.63
CA PRO A 43 -3.14 0.65 10.58
C PRO A 43 -2.62 0.19 9.21
N LEU A 44 -3.56 -0.13 8.32
CA LEU A 44 -3.29 -0.33 6.89
C LEU A 44 -3.49 1.01 6.17
N VAL A 45 -2.41 1.61 5.69
CA VAL A 45 -2.48 2.88 4.95
C VAL A 45 -2.38 2.58 3.47
N ALA A 46 -3.50 2.76 2.77
CA ALA A 46 -3.57 2.66 1.32
C ALA A 46 -3.32 4.02 0.68
N VAL A 47 -2.45 4.07 -0.31
CA VAL A 47 -2.10 5.29 -1.03
C VAL A 47 -2.44 5.10 -2.50
N LEU A 48 -3.26 5.98 -3.04
CA LEU A 48 -3.51 6.01 -4.47
C LEU A 48 -2.42 6.83 -5.15
N ILE A 49 -1.82 6.24 -6.18
CA ILE A 49 -0.80 6.88 -7.01
C ILE A 49 -1.29 6.81 -8.44
N ASP A 50 -1.81 7.92 -8.93
CA ASP A 50 -2.27 8.00 -10.30
C ASP A 50 -1.11 8.28 -11.26
N ASP A 51 -0.26 9.25 -10.90
CA ASP A 51 0.82 9.74 -11.75
C ASP A 51 2.14 9.96 -10.98
N MET A 52 3.12 10.54 -11.68
CA MET A 52 4.41 10.87 -11.10
C MET A 52 4.36 12.01 -10.09
N VAL A 53 3.35 12.88 -10.14
CA VAL A 53 3.15 13.96 -9.15
C VAL A 53 2.75 13.34 -7.81
N ASP A 54 1.80 12.41 -7.81
CA ASP A 54 1.40 11.63 -6.64
C ASP A 54 2.58 10.86 -6.06
N MET A 55 3.35 10.20 -6.94
CA MET A 55 4.52 9.43 -6.55
C MET A 55 5.57 10.29 -5.84
N LYS A 56 5.87 11.48 -6.40
CA LYS A 56 6.83 12.44 -5.82
C LYS A 56 6.35 12.99 -4.48
N LYS A 57 5.05 13.32 -4.36
CA LYS A 57 4.44 13.78 -3.09
C LYS A 57 4.55 12.70 -2.02
N PHE A 58 4.15 11.47 -2.33
CA PHE A 58 4.25 10.35 -1.39
C PHE A 58 5.71 10.11 -0.96
N ARG A 59 6.67 10.11 -1.90
CA ARG A 59 8.10 9.95 -1.59
C ARG A 59 8.60 11.04 -0.63
N ALA A 60 8.22 12.29 -0.84
CA ALA A 60 8.62 13.40 0.04
C ALA A 60 8.12 13.21 1.47
N ILE A 61 6.88 12.73 1.64
CA ILE A 61 6.28 12.45 2.94
C ILE A 61 6.94 11.21 3.58
N ALA A 62 7.09 10.12 2.82
CA ALA A 62 7.75 8.89 3.27
C ALA A 62 9.17 9.13 3.79
N GLY A 63 9.88 10.11 3.24
CA GLY A 63 11.16 10.61 3.74
C GLY A 63 11.12 11.01 5.22
N LYS A 64 10.05 11.69 5.62
CA LYS A 64 9.87 12.30 6.95
C LYS A 64 9.22 11.37 7.97
N LEU A 65 8.45 10.39 7.52
CA LEU A 65 7.68 9.50 8.40
C LEU A 65 8.48 8.28 8.88
N ASN A 66 8.08 7.75 10.04
CA ASN A 66 8.51 6.43 10.49
C ASN A 66 7.70 5.33 9.75
N MET A 67 8.21 4.95 8.58
CA MET A 67 7.55 3.98 7.68
C MET A 67 7.42 2.57 8.26
N ALA A 68 8.08 2.26 9.38
CA ALA A 68 7.99 0.94 10.01
C ALA A 68 6.67 0.70 10.75
N TYR A 69 5.96 1.78 11.12
CA TYR A 69 4.78 1.68 11.96
C TYR A 69 3.56 1.11 11.24
N PRO A 70 2.96 1.74 10.21
CA PRO A 70 1.81 1.17 9.52
C PRO A 70 2.23 0.05 8.56
N VAL A 71 1.24 -0.64 7.99
CA VAL A 71 1.42 -1.40 6.75
C VAL A 71 1.04 -0.46 5.61
N TRP A 72 1.94 -0.28 4.64
CA TRP A 72 1.69 0.56 3.48
C TRP A 72 1.14 -0.29 2.35
N PHE A 73 0.10 0.19 1.68
CA PHE A 73 -0.41 -0.42 0.47
C PHE A 73 -0.51 0.60 -0.65
N LEU A 74 0.45 0.54 -1.58
CA LEU A 74 0.50 1.45 -2.72
C LEU A 74 -0.33 0.86 -3.86
N ILE A 75 -1.34 1.61 -4.31
CA ILE A 75 -2.25 1.22 -5.37
C ILE A 75 -2.04 2.19 -6.52
N PHE A 76 -1.45 1.73 -7.60
CA PHE A 76 -1.27 2.53 -8.80
C PHE A 76 -2.52 2.43 -9.65
N THR A 77 -3.15 3.57 -9.92
CA THR A 77 -4.44 3.65 -10.64
C THR A 77 -4.31 4.19 -12.06
N GLY A 78 -3.14 4.73 -12.40
CA GLY A 78 -2.87 5.26 -13.73
C GLY A 78 -3.04 4.24 -14.85
N SER A 79 -3.17 4.74 -16.08
CA SER A 79 -3.11 3.90 -17.29
C SER A 79 -1.76 3.19 -17.38
N ASN A 80 -1.71 2.02 -18.03
CA ASN A 80 -0.47 1.24 -18.14
C ASN A 80 0.68 2.01 -18.80
N ASP A 81 0.37 2.96 -19.68
CA ASP A 81 1.34 3.80 -20.40
C ASP A 81 1.84 4.97 -19.54
N ASN A 82 1.35 5.11 -18.30
CA ASN A 82 1.79 6.13 -17.37
C ASN A 82 3.16 5.77 -16.80
N GLU A 83 4.05 6.76 -16.73
CA GLU A 83 5.41 6.62 -16.19
C GLU A 83 5.40 6.06 -14.76
N SER A 84 4.38 6.40 -13.95
CA SER A 84 4.19 5.85 -12.60
C SER A 84 3.99 4.33 -12.61
N CYS A 85 3.29 3.79 -13.60
CA CYS A 85 3.07 2.36 -13.78
C CYS A 85 4.35 1.65 -14.20
N GLU A 86 5.14 2.24 -15.09
CA GLU A 86 6.44 1.69 -15.49
C GLU A 86 7.39 1.60 -14.29
N VAL A 87 7.48 2.67 -13.49
CA VAL A 87 8.28 2.67 -12.24
C VAL A 87 7.77 1.64 -11.25
N CYS A 88 6.45 1.45 -11.14
CA CYS A 88 5.89 0.42 -10.29
C CYS A 88 6.28 -0.99 -10.77
N GLN A 89 6.19 -1.27 -12.06
CA GLN A 89 6.47 -2.59 -12.60
C GLN A 89 7.98 -2.90 -12.58
N ASN A 90 8.82 -1.89 -12.81
CA ASN A 90 10.27 -2.00 -12.94
C ASN A 90 10.98 -0.92 -12.09
N PRO A 91 10.91 -1.00 -10.74
CA PRO A 91 11.51 0.00 -9.89
C PRO A 91 13.03 -0.04 -9.99
N VAL A 92 13.62 1.09 -10.39
CA VAL A 92 15.07 1.29 -10.33
C VAL A 92 15.44 1.84 -8.96
N GLY A 93 16.35 1.15 -8.27
CA GLY A 93 16.80 1.53 -6.93
C GLY A 93 15.69 1.44 -5.87
N ASN A 94 15.48 2.51 -5.10
CA ASN A 94 14.51 2.60 -4.01
C ASN A 94 13.58 3.82 -4.17
N PRO A 95 12.60 3.78 -5.09
CA PRO A 95 11.80 4.95 -5.45
C PRO A 95 10.92 5.47 -4.30
N PHE A 96 10.58 4.61 -3.34
CA PHE A 96 9.68 4.91 -2.21
C PHE A 96 10.40 5.10 -0.88
N ASN A 97 11.74 5.16 -0.88
CA ASN A 97 12.55 5.25 0.33
C ASN A 97 12.17 4.18 1.36
N LEU A 98 11.99 2.93 0.89
CA LEU A 98 11.71 1.76 1.71
C LEU A 98 12.78 1.65 2.81
N LYS A 99 12.32 1.64 4.07
CA LYS A 99 13.18 1.53 5.26
C LYS A 99 13.18 0.09 5.77
N LEU A 100 14.23 -0.29 6.49
CA LEU A 100 14.26 -1.57 7.20
C LEU A 100 13.02 -1.71 8.11
N ASN A 101 12.42 -2.90 8.17
CA ASN A 101 11.19 -3.22 8.94
C ASN A 101 9.89 -2.52 8.49
N SER A 102 9.93 -1.71 7.43
CA SER A 102 8.70 -1.26 6.79
C SER A 102 8.07 -2.38 5.96
N ARG A 103 6.75 -2.47 5.97
CA ARG A 103 5.99 -3.42 5.15
C ARG A 103 5.24 -2.66 4.09
N PHE A 104 5.57 -2.94 2.84
CA PHE A 104 4.91 -2.38 1.67
C PHE A 104 4.27 -3.49 0.87
N LEU A 105 2.97 -3.37 0.65
CA LEU A 105 2.26 -4.05 -0.41
C LEU A 105 2.14 -3.08 -1.58
N VAL A 106 2.30 -3.60 -2.79
CA VAL A 106 2.22 -2.79 -4.00
C VAL A 106 1.36 -3.51 -5.03
N PHE A 107 0.45 -2.75 -5.63
CA PHE A 107 -0.38 -3.19 -6.74
C PHE A 107 -0.23 -2.23 -7.91
N CYS A 108 0.38 -2.70 -8.99
CA CYS A 108 0.70 -1.88 -10.15
C CYS A 108 -0.41 -1.92 -11.20
N CYS A 109 -1.23 -0.88 -11.31
CA CYS A 109 -2.09 -0.60 -12.47
C CYS A 109 -2.95 -1.81 -12.87
N ASN A 110 -2.74 -2.39 -14.07
CA ASN A 110 -3.48 -3.57 -14.52
C ASN A 110 -2.87 -4.92 -14.13
N ALA A 111 -1.93 -4.95 -13.18
CA ALA A 111 -1.34 -6.19 -12.69
C ALA A 111 -2.40 -7.11 -12.08
N THR A 112 -2.11 -8.40 -12.05
CA THR A 112 -2.93 -9.41 -11.35
C THR A 112 -2.31 -9.82 -10.02
N VAL A 113 -1.13 -9.30 -9.69
CA VAL A 113 -0.33 -9.70 -8.54
C VAL A 113 -0.19 -8.51 -7.59
N ILE A 114 -0.41 -8.77 -6.31
CA ILE A 114 0.00 -7.88 -5.22
C ILE A 114 1.38 -8.35 -4.77
N GLU A 115 2.36 -7.47 -4.77
CA GLU A 115 3.72 -7.76 -4.37
C GLU A 115 4.02 -7.20 -2.98
N GLU A 116 4.85 -7.91 -2.21
CA GLU A 116 5.51 -7.35 -1.03
C GLU A 116 6.84 -6.75 -1.46
N TRP A 117 7.07 -5.49 -1.10
CA TRP A 117 8.30 -4.75 -1.39
C TRP A 117 9.06 -4.49 -0.10
N TRP A 118 10.39 -4.63 -0.15
CA TRP A 118 11.27 -4.30 0.96
C TRP A 118 12.65 -3.86 0.44
N SER A 119 13.43 -3.22 1.31
CA SER A 119 14.83 -2.91 1.04
C SER A 119 15.69 -3.24 2.26
N LYS A 120 16.81 -3.93 2.04
CA LYS A 120 17.77 -4.27 3.11
C LYS A 120 18.79 -3.16 3.33
N ASP A 121 19.23 -2.52 2.25
CA ASP A 121 20.30 -1.51 2.21
C ASP A 121 19.79 -0.08 1.96
N ARG A 122 18.47 0.08 1.75
CA ARG A 122 17.80 1.33 1.33
C ARG A 122 18.18 1.80 -0.08
N LEU A 123 18.97 1.02 -0.82
CA LEU A 123 19.41 1.36 -2.17
C LEU A 123 18.57 0.64 -3.21
N ILE A 124 18.27 -0.64 -2.97
CA ILE A 124 17.58 -1.50 -3.95
C ILE A 124 16.26 -2.00 -3.37
N THR A 125 15.25 -2.03 -4.23
CA THR A 125 13.94 -2.62 -3.94
C THR A 125 13.97 -4.11 -4.27
N SER A 126 13.79 -4.93 -3.25
CA SER A 126 13.49 -6.35 -3.39
C SER A 126 11.98 -6.56 -3.39
N ARG A 127 11.52 -7.56 -4.16
CA ARG A 127 10.09 -7.82 -4.39
C ARG A 127 9.80 -9.31 -4.35
N LYS A 128 8.60 -9.67 -3.89
CA LYS A 128 8.07 -11.02 -4.08
C LYS A 128 6.55 -10.99 -4.20
N PRO A 129 5.95 -11.93 -4.97
CA PRO A 129 4.51 -12.09 -5.00
C PRO A 129 3.93 -12.39 -3.61
N TYR A 130 2.89 -11.67 -3.23
CA TYR A 130 2.19 -11.82 -1.94
C TYR A 130 0.77 -12.39 -2.13
N GLY A 131 0.05 -11.89 -3.12
CA GLY A 131 -1.30 -12.34 -3.48
C GLY A 131 -1.56 -12.19 -4.97
N ARG A 132 -2.58 -12.90 -5.47
CA ARG A 132 -3.06 -12.78 -6.85
C ARG A 132 -4.55 -12.51 -6.86
N LEU A 133 -5.00 -11.59 -7.72
CA LEU A 133 -6.42 -11.42 -8.01
C LEU A 133 -6.88 -12.60 -8.87
N GLU A 134 -7.94 -13.28 -8.44
CA GLU A 134 -8.57 -14.33 -9.24
C GLU A 134 -9.38 -13.73 -10.41
N ALA A 135 -9.60 -14.52 -11.46
CA ALA A 135 -10.39 -14.12 -12.63
C ALA A 135 -11.76 -13.60 -12.18
N GLY A 136 -12.14 -12.40 -12.64
CA GLY A 136 -13.30 -11.65 -12.14
C GLY A 136 -13.01 -10.64 -11.03
N ARG A 137 -11.74 -10.48 -10.60
CA ARG A 137 -11.22 -9.46 -9.66
C ARG A 137 -11.88 -9.44 -8.27
N SER A 138 -12.72 -10.41 -7.92
CA SER A 138 -13.53 -10.38 -6.70
C SER A 138 -12.83 -11.00 -5.48
N ARG A 139 -11.81 -11.85 -5.68
CA ARG A 139 -11.09 -12.55 -4.61
C ARG A 139 -9.56 -12.45 -4.75
N ILE A 140 -8.87 -12.42 -3.61
CA ILE A 140 -7.41 -12.49 -3.53
C ILE A 140 -7.02 -13.91 -3.13
N LYS A 141 -6.32 -14.61 -4.03
CA LYS A 141 -5.61 -15.84 -3.72
C LYS A 141 -4.26 -15.50 -3.09
N TRP A 142 -4.14 -15.75 -1.80
CA TRP A 142 -2.91 -15.51 -1.06
C TRP A 142 -1.87 -16.57 -1.36
N LEU A 143 -0.63 -16.13 -1.61
CA LEU A 143 0.48 -17.04 -1.90
C LEU A 143 1.21 -17.51 -0.63
N SER A 144 1.02 -16.77 0.47
CA SER A 144 1.53 -17.15 1.79
C SER A 144 0.75 -18.33 2.38
N LYS A 145 1.47 -19.34 2.89
CA LYS A 145 0.91 -20.49 3.64
C LYS A 145 0.35 -20.13 5.02
N LYS A 146 0.44 -18.86 5.46
CA LYS A 146 -0.10 -18.40 6.75
C LYS A 146 -1.62 -18.55 6.79
N SER A 147 -2.14 -18.84 7.99
CA SER A 147 -3.58 -18.80 8.24
C SER A 147 -4.13 -17.38 8.03
N THR A 148 -5.44 -17.26 7.80
CA THR A 148 -6.09 -15.95 7.65
C THR A 148 -5.87 -15.05 8.86
N ILE A 149 -5.90 -15.61 10.08
CA ILE A 149 -5.68 -14.87 11.33
C ILE A 149 -4.24 -14.36 11.42
N ALA A 150 -3.26 -15.22 11.15
CA ALA A 150 -1.86 -14.82 11.18
C ALA A 150 -1.55 -13.74 10.12
N ARG A 151 -2.20 -13.80 8.96
CA ARG A 151 -2.08 -12.77 7.93
C ARG A 151 -2.72 -11.44 8.36
N ARG A 152 -3.88 -11.48 9.03
CA ARG A 152 -4.56 -10.28 9.54
C ARG A 152 -3.73 -9.56 10.61
N ALA A 153 -3.15 -10.30 11.54
CA ALA A 153 -2.24 -9.74 12.55
C ALA A 153 -1.05 -8.99 11.90
N GLU A 154 -0.65 -9.41 10.70
CA GLU A 154 0.44 -8.81 9.95
C GLU A 154 0.06 -7.62 9.07
N LEU A 155 -1.16 -7.58 8.55
CA LEU A 155 -1.65 -6.57 7.60
C LEU A 155 -2.33 -5.38 8.26
N GLY A 156 -2.60 -5.47 9.57
CA GLY A 156 -3.33 -4.47 10.34
C GLY A 156 -4.74 -4.93 10.67
N SER A 157 -5.18 -4.67 11.89
CA SER A 157 -6.36 -5.31 12.48
C SER A 157 -7.66 -4.52 12.38
N GLU A 158 -7.66 -3.18 12.32
CA GLU A 158 -8.91 -2.42 12.55
C GLU A 158 -9.11 -1.13 11.76
N LEU A 159 -8.06 -0.39 11.39
CA LEU A 159 -8.20 0.89 10.69
C LEU A 159 -7.46 0.86 9.36
N SER A 160 -8.21 1.11 8.29
CA SER A 160 -7.64 1.41 6.98
C SER A 160 -7.78 2.89 6.65
N VAL A 161 -6.69 3.50 6.16
CA VAL A 161 -6.68 4.89 5.75
C VAL A 161 -6.39 4.93 4.26
N VAL A 162 -7.31 5.44 3.47
CA VAL A 162 -7.12 5.64 2.04
C VAL A 162 -6.73 7.09 1.80
N ILE A 163 -5.51 7.30 1.32
CA ILE A 163 -4.98 8.63 1.03
C ILE A 163 -5.26 8.96 -0.43
N VAL A 164 -5.84 10.14 -0.64
CA VAL A 164 -6.19 10.71 -1.93
C VAL A 164 -5.44 12.03 -2.12
N ASN A 165 -5.08 12.35 -3.36
CA ASN A 165 -4.44 13.63 -3.69
C ASN A 165 -5.45 14.75 -3.87
#